data_AF-A0A6J7W952-F1
#
_entry.id   AF-A0A6J7W952-F1
#
_cell.length_a   1.000
_cell.length_b   1.000
_cell.length_c   1.000
_cell.angle_alpha   90.00
_cell.angle_beta   90.00
_cell.angle_gamma   90.00
#
_symmetry.space_group_name_H-M   'P 1'
#
loop_
_entity.id
_entity.type
_entity.pdbx_description
1 polymer ?
#
loop_
_entity_poly.entity_id
_entity_poly.type
_entity_poly.pdbx_seq_one_letter_code
_entity_poly.pdbx_strand_id
1 'polypeptide(L)'
;MMVNIELKTQPGKEKELAVSVVKLVELMSMEHKILISSFDHELLRKVRQMSDTIAIGVLTNTQIKNLNKYLQWLDADAYHPNCYYESNSNGIKKLNLGGIASALEDGNYVNVWTCNNKEDLRQLLACGVSGVISDFPNRVKEALKQFNPQ
;
A
#
# COMPACT_ATOMS: atom_id res chain seq x y z
N MET A 1 10.04 -3.11 14.11
CA MET A 1 9.56 -3.84 12.90
C MET A 1 8.11 -3.47 12.70
N MET A 2 7.75 -3.05 11.49
CA MET A 2 6.36 -2.80 11.08
C MET A 2 5.77 -4.08 10.48
N VAL A 3 4.46 -4.25 10.57
CA VAL A 3 3.73 -5.35 9.95
C VAL A 3 2.56 -4.80 9.14
N ASN A 4 2.48 -5.17 7.87
CA ASN A 4 1.31 -4.94 7.05
C ASN A 4 0.37 -6.16 7.17
N ILE A 5 -0.86 -5.95 7.64
CA ILE A 5 -1.91 -6.97 7.69
C ILE A 5 -2.91 -6.68 6.56
N GLU A 6 -2.94 -7.55 5.56
CA GLU A 6 -3.97 -7.47 4.53
C GLU A 6 -5.27 -8.15 5.02
N LEU A 7 -6.39 -7.42 4.99
CA LEU A 7 -7.71 -7.99 5.17
C LEU A 7 -8.21 -8.57 3.84
N LYS A 8 -8.51 -9.86 3.83
CA LYS A 8 -9.18 -10.54 2.71
C LYS A 8 -10.66 -10.71 3.03
N THR A 9 -11.52 -10.28 2.12
CA THR A 9 -12.96 -10.47 2.27
C THR A 9 -13.37 -11.92 2.09
N GLN A 10 -14.26 -12.38 2.96
CA GLN A 10 -15.14 -13.51 2.70
C GLN A 10 -16.58 -12.97 2.72
N PRO A 11 -17.40 -13.28 1.69
CA PRO A 11 -18.77 -12.80 1.62
C PRO A 11 -19.54 -13.03 2.93
N GLY A 12 -20.04 -11.95 3.53
CA GLY A 12 -20.89 -11.97 4.72
C GLY A 12 -20.17 -11.93 6.07
N LYS A 13 -18.83 -11.84 6.12
CA LYS A 13 -18.03 -11.77 7.36
C LYS A 13 -17.13 -10.55 7.46
N GLU A 14 -17.29 -9.60 6.56
CA GLU A 14 -16.40 -8.44 6.38
C GLU A 14 -16.34 -7.59 7.67
N LYS A 15 -17.51 -7.32 8.26
CA LYS A 15 -17.58 -6.51 9.48
C LYS A 15 -16.92 -7.19 10.68
N GLU A 16 -17.15 -8.49 10.87
CA GLU A 16 -16.59 -9.25 11.99
C GLU A 16 -15.07 -9.36 11.89
N LEU A 17 -14.54 -9.52 10.68
CA LEU A 17 -13.11 -9.57 10.44
C LEU A 17 -12.42 -8.26 10.86
N ALA A 18 -12.88 -7.11 10.36
CA ALA A 18 -12.28 -5.82 10.70
C ALA A 18 -12.31 -5.56 12.21
N VAL A 19 -13.44 -5.82 12.87
CA VAL A 19 -13.60 -5.65 14.32
C VAL A 19 -12.62 -6.54 15.08
N SER A 20 -12.50 -7.81 14.68
CA SER A 20 -11.63 -8.77 15.36
C SER A 20 -10.16 -8.40 15.23
N VAL A 21 -9.73 -7.94 14.05
CA VAL A 21 -8.35 -7.52 13.81
C VAL A 21 -8.01 -6.26 14.61
N VAL A 22 -8.86 -5.22 14.57
CA VAL A 22 -8.61 -3.98 15.34
C VAL A 22 -8.49 -4.28 16.84
N LYS A 23 -9.44 -5.03 17.41
CA LYS A 23 -9.39 -5.42 18.82
C LYS A 23 -8.14 -6.20 19.19
N LEU A 24 -7.67 -7.09 18.30
CA LEU A 24 -6.46 -7.85 18.55
C LEU A 24 -5.21 -6.96 18.52
N VAL A 25 -5.14 -6.02 17.58
CA VAL A 25 -4.03 -5.05 17.50
C VAL A 25 -3.97 -4.18 18.75
N GLU A 26 -5.11 -3.70 19.23
CA GLU A 26 -5.22 -2.91 20.47
C GLU A 26 -4.88 -3.72 21.72
N LEU A 27 -5.41 -4.94 21.82
CA LEU A 27 -5.11 -5.87 22.92
C LEU A 27 -3.61 -6.15 23.03
N MET A 28 -2.90 -6.17 21.91
CA MET A 28 -1.45 -6.38 21.84
C MET A 28 -0.64 -5.09 21.93
N SER A 29 -1.28 -3.91 22.02
CA SER A 29 -0.65 -2.59 22.00
C SER A 29 0.30 -2.39 20.81
N MET A 30 -0.18 -2.78 19.61
CA MET A 30 0.60 -2.76 18.36
C MET A 30 0.12 -1.69 17.36
N GLU A 31 -0.76 -0.79 17.74
CA GLU A 31 -1.42 0.20 16.88
C GLU A 31 -0.40 0.99 16.04
N HIS A 32 0.70 1.42 16.66
CA HIS A 32 1.78 2.16 15.99
C HIS A 32 2.77 1.29 15.18
N LYS A 33 2.59 -0.03 15.18
CA LYS A 33 3.45 -1.01 14.46
C LYS A 33 2.70 -1.71 13.32
N ILE A 34 1.39 -1.54 13.25
CA ILE A 34 0.52 -2.18 12.27
C ILE A 34 0.08 -1.16 11.24
N LEU A 35 0.12 -1.58 9.98
CA LEU A 35 -0.66 -0.98 8.91
C LEU A 35 -1.66 -2.03 8.43
N ILE A 36 -2.93 -1.67 8.33
CA ILE A 36 -3.98 -2.54 7.80
C ILE A 36 -4.25 -2.17 6.34
N SER A 37 -4.12 -3.12 5.42
CA SER A 37 -4.45 -2.90 3.99
C SER A 37 -5.57 -3.82 3.50
N SER A 38 -6.23 -3.46 2.41
CA SER A 38 -7.35 -4.24 1.85
C SER A 38 -7.70 -3.76 0.44
N PHE A 39 -8.13 -4.68 -0.43
CA PHE A 39 -8.79 -4.34 -1.71
C PHE A 39 -10.26 -3.95 -1.53
N ASP A 40 -10.89 -4.40 -0.45
CA ASP A 40 -12.20 -3.90 -0.05
C ASP A 40 -12.00 -2.66 0.81
N HIS A 41 -12.17 -1.49 0.20
CA HIS A 41 -11.97 -0.21 0.89
C HIS A 41 -13.09 0.10 1.90
N GLU A 42 -14.24 -0.60 1.86
CA GLU A 42 -15.24 -0.50 2.92
C GLU A 42 -14.75 -1.14 4.22
N LEU A 43 -13.87 -2.16 4.15
CA LEU A 43 -13.18 -2.66 5.34
C LEU A 43 -12.26 -1.61 5.94
N LEU A 44 -11.52 -0.88 5.11
CA LEU A 44 -10.62 0.18 5.60
C LEU A 44 -11.41 1.31 6.26
N ARG A 45 -12.54 1.71 5.67
CA ARG A 45 -13.45 2.68 6.28
C ARG A 45 -13.96 2.20 7.64
N LYS A 46 -14.29 0.92 7.79
CA LYS A 46 -14.67 0.34 9.09
C LYS A 46 -13.51 0.37 10.10
N VAL A 47 -12.29 0.06 9.66
CA VAL A 47 -11.09 0.14 10.51
C VAL A 47 -10.92 1.57 11.02
N ARG A 48 -10.94 2.57 10.12
CA ARG A 48 -10.81 3.99 10.48
C ARG A 48 -11.89 4.43 11.46
N GLN A 49 -13.15 3.99 11.28
CA GLN A 49 -14.23 4.29 12.22
C GLN A 49 -14.02 3.74 13.64
N MET A 50 -13.19 2.72 13.81
CA MET A 50 -12.91 2.10 15.10
C MET A 50 -11.61 2.64 15.73
N SER A 51 -10.64 3.06 14.92
CA SER A 51 -9.35 3.54 15.39
C SER A 51 -8.77 4.60 14.48
N ASP A 52 -8.47 5.77 15.07
CA ASP A 52 -7.71 6.85 14.43
C ASP A 52 -6.19 6.62 14.52
N THR A 53 -5.75 5.61 15.28
CA THR A 53 -4.32 5.36 15.55
C THR A 53 -3.70 4.31 14.61
N ILE A 54 -4.48 3.29 14.23
CA ILE A 54 -4.01 2.23 13.33
C ILE A 54 -3.93 2.79 11.90
N ALA A 55 -2.76 2.72 11.28
CA ALA A 55 -2.59 3.18 9.91
C ALA A 55 -3.34 2.29 8.91
N ILE A 56 -3.94 2.88 7.87
CA ILE A 56 -4.59 2.14 6.79
C ILE A 56 -3.92 2.36 5.42
N GLY A 57 -3.89 1.30 4.61
CA GLY A 57 -3.30 1.29 3.27
C GLY A 57 -4.29 0.86 2.19
N VAL A 58 -4.55 1.75 1.22
CA VAL A 58 -5.48 1.52 0.11
C VAL A 58 -4.83 0.62 -0.95
N LEU A 59 -5.22 -0.65 -0.99
CA LEU A 59 -4.65 -1.67 -1.88
C LEU A 59 -5.46 -1.75 -3.18
N THR A 60 -4.81 -1.52 -4.32
CA THR A 60 -5.52 -1.52 -5.61
C THR A 60 -4.70 -2.11 -6.75
N ASN A 61 -5.39 -2.81 -7.64
CA ASN A 61 -4.88 -3.34 -8.90
C ASN A 61 -5.30 -2.50 -10.13
N THR A 62 -6.07 -1.43 -9.94
CA THR A 62 -6.53 -0.53 -11.00
C THR A 62 -6.29 0.93 -10.62
N GLN A 63 -6.32 1.81 -11.63
CA GLN A 63 -6.20 3.24 -11.40
C GLN A 63 -7.44 3.77 -10.66
N ILE A 64 -7.21 4.51 -9.58
CA ILE A 64 -8.27 5.20 -8.84
C ILE A 64 -8.47 6.59 -9.45
N LYS A 65 -9.70 6.89 -9.87
CA LYS A 65 -10.06 8.22 -10.37
C LYS A 65 -10.03 9.22 -9.21
N ASN A 66 -9.43 10.40 -9.45
CA ASN A 66 -9.24 11.44 -8.43
C ASN A 66 -8.51 10.91 -7.18
N LEU A 67 -7.39 10.20 -7.37
CA LEU A 67 -6.63 9.49 -6.33
C LEU A 67 -6.53 10.25 -5.01
N ASN A 68 -5.99 11.47 -5.00
CA ASN A 68 -5.77 12.22 -3.75
C ASN A 68 -7.09 12.49 -3.01
N LYS A 69 -8.15 12.89 -3.71
CA LYS A 69 -9.49 13.05 -3.10
C LYS A 69 -10.03 11.75 -2.52
N TYR A 70 -9.74 10.62 -3.17
CA TYR A 70 -10.17 9.31 -2.71
C TYR A 70 -9.43 8.87 -1.45
N LEU A 71 -8.11 9.06 -1.40
CA LEU A 71 -7.29 8.78 -0.21
C LEU A 71 -7.70 9.66 0.98
N GLN A 72 -7.92 10.96 0.73
CA GLN A 72 -8.42 11.91 1.73
C GLN A 72 -9.81 11.53 2.26
N TRP A 73 -10.73 11.09 1.38
CA TRP A 73 -12.07 10.66 1.79
C TRP A 73 -12.06 9.45 2.73
N LEU A 74 -11.11 8.52 2.54
CA LEU A 74 -10.92 7.38 3.43
C LEU A 74 -10.12 7.72 4.69
N ASP A 75 -9.53 8.91 4.77
CA ASP A 75 -8.50 9.26 5.76
C ASP A 75 -7.37 8.22 5.79
N ALA A 76 -6.82 7.93 4.60
CA ALA A 76 -5.82 6.88 4.42
C ALA A 76 -4.39 7.39 4.62
N ASP A 77 -3.57 6.62 5.33
CA ASP A 77 -2.14 6.94 5.53
C ASP A 77 -1.29 6.53 4.34
N ALA A 78 -1.64 5.41 3.69
CA ALA A 78 -0.84 4.83 2.63
C ALA A 78 -1.65 4.46 1.38
N TYR A 79 -0.97 4.55 0.24
CA TYR A 79 -1.44 4.08 -1.05
C TYR A 79 -0.60 2.89 -1.50
N HIS A 80 -1.27 1.78 -1.83
CA HIS A 80 -0.63 0.53 -2.20
C HIS A 80 -1.01 0.14 -3.64
N PRO A 81 -0.41 0.80 -4.66
CA PRO A 81 -0.69 0.48 -6.05
C PRO A 81 0.00 -0.80 -6.48
N ASN A 82 -0.60 -1.47 -7.47
CA ASN A 82 0.14 -2.46 -8.22
C ASN A 82 1.36 -1.82 -8.90
N CYS A 83 2.48 -2.54 -8.95
CA CYS A 83 3.69 -2.17 -9.66
C CYS A 83 3.37 -1.76 -11.11
N TYR A 84 2.42 -2.46 -11.72
CA TYR A 84 1.97 -2.23 -13.09
C TYR A 84 0.45 -2.13 -13.12
N TYR A 85 -0.09 -1.03 -13.63
CA TYR A 85 -1.54 -0.90 -13.84
C TYR A 85 -1.98 -1.33 -15.23
N GLU A 86 -1.15 -1.08 -16.23
CA GLU A 86 -1.50 -1.35 -17.62
C GLU A 86 -0.34 -2.06 -18.33
N SER A 87 -0.71 -3.03 -19.15
CA SER A 87 0.08 -3.42 -20.30
C SER A 87 -0.41 -2.59 -21.48
N ASN A 88 0.49 -1.90 -22.19
CA ASN A 88 0.10 -1.28 -23.45
C ASN A 88 -0.36 -2.35 -24.47
N SER A 89 -0.83 -1.93 -25.65
CA SER A 89 -1.26 -2.83 -26.73
C SER A 89 -0.22 -3.90 -27.12
N ASN A 90 1.04 -3.70 -26.75
CA ASN A 90 2.16 -4.59 -27.06
C ASN A 90 2.54 -5.49 -25.85
N GLY A 91 1.73 -5.51 -24.79
CA GLY A 91 1.98 -6.32 -23.59
C GLY A 91 3.02 -5.74 -22.62
N ILE A 92 3.56 -4.55 -22.89
CA ILE A 92 4.60 -3.93 -22.07
C ILE A 92 3.94 -3.30 -20.84
N LYS A 93 4.29 -3.85 -19.68
CA LYS A 93 3.88 -3.34 -18.37
C LYS A 93 4.61 -2.03 -18.08
N LYS A 94 3.87 -0.97 -17.73
CA LYS A 94 4.45 0.31 -17.29
C LYS A 94 4.22 0.54 -15.81
N LEU A 95 5.23 1.09 -15.15
CA LEU A 95 5.12 1.53 -13.76
C LEU A 95 4.12 2.67 -13.62
N ASN A 96 3.36 2.66 -12.53
CA ASN A 96 2.43 3.74 -12.17
C ASN A 96 3.16 4.94 -11.54
N LEU A 97 4.13 5.53 -12.25
CA LEU A 97 4.92 6.63 -11.67
C LEU A 97 4.07 7.87 -11.37
N GLY A 98 3.04 8.16 -12.18
CA GLY A 98 2.17 9.32 -11.98
C GLY A 98 1.32 9.22 -10.71
N GLY A 99 0.67 8.08 -10.46
CA GLY A 99 -0.10 7.87 -9.23
C GLY A 99 0.79 7.80 -7.98
N ILE A 100 2.00 7.22 -8.11
CA ILE A 100 3.01 7.20 -7.04
C ILE A 100 3.41 8.62 -6.66
N ALA A 101 3.84 9.44 -7.63
CA ALA A 101 4.25 10.82 -7.38
C ALA A 101 3.11 11.66 -6.78
N SER A 102 1.91 11.56 -7.35
CA SER A 102 0.72 12.29 -6.87
C SER A 102 0.38 11.99 -5.41
N ALA A 103 0.49 10.73 -4.99
CA ALA A 103 0.21 10.33 -3.60
C ALA A 103 1.34 10.78 -2.64
N LEU A 104 2.60 10.68 -3.07
CA LEU A 104 3.74 11.17 -2.29
C LEU A 104 3.68 12.69 -2.07
N GLU A 105 3.32 13.46 -3.09
CA GLU A 105 3.15 14.92 -3.01
C GLU A 105 2.03 15.34 -2.05
N ASP A 106 0.99 14.51 -1.88
CA ASP A 106 -0.11 14.72 -0.92
C ASP A 106 0.24 14.27 0.51
N GLY A 107 1.45 13.74 0.71
CA GLY A 107 1.95 13.30 2.02
C GLY A 107 1.57 11.86 2.40
N ASN A 108 0.96 11.09 1.50
CA ASN A 108 0.71 9.67 1.75
C ASN A 108 1.99 8.83 1.62
N TYR A 109 2.10 7.79 2.44
CA TYR A 109 3.09 6.74 2.19
C TYR A 109 2.72 5.94 0.95
N VAL A 110 3.70 5.48 0.18
CA VAL A 110 3.45 4.65 -1.02
C VAL A 110 4.19 3.33 -0.93
N ASN A 111 3.43 2.23 -0.85
CA ASN A 111 3.95 0.86 -0.75
C ASN A 111 3.53 0.04 -1.99
N VAL A 112 4.43 -0.09 -2.96
CA VAL A 112 4.13 -0.72 -4.26
C VAL A 112 4.20 -2.25 -4.20
N TRP A 113 3.29 -2.95 -4.90
CA TRP A 113 3.21 -4.43 -4.88
C TRP A 113 2.85 -5.04 -6.25
N THR A 114 3.20 -6.25 -6.62
CA THR A 114 4.41 -6.95 -6.21
C THR A 114 5.49 -6.60 -7.22
N CYS A 115 6.55 -5.91 -6.78
CA CYS A 115 7.64 -5.47 -7.65
C CYS A 115 8.85 -6.39 -7.48
N ASN A 116 9.22 -7.11 -8.55
CA ASN A 116 10.23 -8.17 -8.48
C ASN A 116 11.45 -7.94 -9.40
N ASN A 117 11.36 -7.02 -10.37
CA ASN A 117 12.41 -6.72 -11.33
C ASN A 117 13.37 -5.63 -10.81
N LYS A 118 14.68 -5.83 -10.98
CA LYS A 118 15.74 -4.92 -10.50
C LYS A 118 15.67 -3.52 -11.11
N GLU A 119 15.27 -3.40 -12.38
CA GLU A 119 15.14 -2.11 -13.06
C GLU A 119 13.98 -1.30 -12.49
N ASP A 120 12.84 -1.96 -12.28
CA ASP A 120 11.68 -1.32 -11.65
C ASP A 120 12.01 -0.88 -10.22
N LEU A 121 12.72 -1.73 -9.46
CA LEU A 121 13.17 -1.35 -8.11
C LEU A 121 14.01 -0.08 -8.13
N ARG A 122 14.92 0.11 -9.09
CA ARG A 122 15.70 1.35 -9.21
C ARG A 122 14.81 2.56 -9.45
N GLN A 123 13.87 2.47 -10.38
CA GLN A 123 12.95 3.58 -10.69
C GLN A 123 12.05 3.92 -9.50
N LEU A 124 11.51 2.92 -8.83
CA LEU A 124 10.66 3.10 -7.65
C LEU A 124 11.42 3.74 -6.49
N LEU A 125 12.66 3.30 -6.23
CA LEU A 125 13.53 3.93 -5.24
C LEU A 125 13.85 5.39 -5.60
N ALA A 126 14.13 5.67 -6.88
CA ALA A 126 14.36 7.04 -7.36
C ALA A 126 13.13 7.94 -7.21
N CYS A 127 11.92 7.38 -7.33
CA CYS A 127 10.67 8.10 -7.08
C CYS A 127 10.36 8.33 -5.60
N GLY A 128 11.13 7.75 -4.67
CA GLY A 128 10.93 7.95 -3.23
C GLY A 128 9.76 7.17 -2.63
N VAL A 129 9.40 6.00 -3.18
CA VAL A 129 8.39 5.14 -2.56
C VAL A 129 8.78 4.80 -1.12
N SER A 130 7.78 4.74 -0.24
CA SER A 130 7.97 4.44 1.19
C SER A 130 8.29 2.98 1.45
N GLY A 131 7.81 2.08 0.57
CA GLY A 131 8.03 0.66 0.69
C GLY A 131 7.85 -0.11 -0.62
N VAL A 132 8.45 -1.29 -0.68
CA VAL A 132 8.29 -2.24 -1.77
C VAL A 132 7.88 -3.59 -1.20
N ILE A 133 6.73 -4.10 -1.65
CA ILE A 133 6.26 -5.45 -1.37
C ILE A 133 6.76 -6.34 -2.50
N SER A 134 7.62 -7.32 -2.17
CA SER A 134 8.33 -8.17 -3.13
C SER A 134 8.44 -9.60 -2.62
N ASP A 135 8.38 -10.55 -3.54
CA ASP A 135 8.66 -11.97 -3.26
C ASP A 135 10.18 -12.20 -3.09
N PHE A 136 11.01 -11.22 -3.45
CA PHE A 136 12.47 -11.28 -3.41
C PHE A 136 13.05 -10.15 -2.54
N PRO A 137 12.84 -10.17 -1.21
CA PRO A 137 13.32 -9.12 -0.30
C PRO A 137 14.84 -8.95 -0.35
N ASN A 138 15.59 -10.00 -0.68
CA ASN A 138 17.03 -9.92 -0.93
C ASN A 138 17.38 -9.00 -2.12
N ARG A 139 16.59 -9.01 -3.20
CA ARG A 139 16.81 -8.12 -4.36
C ARG A 139 16.48 -6.67 -4.01
N VAL A 140 15.45 -6.44 -3.20
CA VAL A 140 15.14 -5.10 -2.67
C VAL A 140 16.31 -4.58 -1.84
N LYS A 141 16.87 -5.42 -0.95
CA LYS A 141 18.06 -5.09 -0.14
C LYS A 141 19.30 -4.79 -0.99
N GLU A 142 19.52 -5.55 -2.07
CA GLU A 142 20.60 -5.28 -3.03
C GLU A 142 20.40 -3.94 -3.74
N ALA A 143 19.18 -3.66 -4.22
CA ALA A 143 18.86 -2.40 -4.90
C ALA A 143 19.08 -1.19 -3.98
N LEU A 144 18.63 -1.28 -2.72
CA LEU A 144 18.86 -0.24 -1.71
C LEU A 144 20.35 0.04 -1.46
N LYS A 145 21.20 -0.99 -1.40
CA LYS A 145 22.66 -0.81 -1.22
C LYS A 145 23.32 -0.12 -2.40
N GLN A 146 22.76 -0.27 -3.60
CA GLN A 146 23.30 0.32 -4.83
C GLN A 146 22.67 1.67 -5.15
N PHE A 147 21.63 2.06 -4.41
CA PHE A 147 20.92 3.31 -4.59
C PHE A 147 21.64 4.41 -3.82
N ASN A 148 22.30 5.31 -4.56
CA ASN A 148 22.82 6.55 -4.02
C ASN A 148 21.81 7.65 -4.34
N PRO A 149 21.07 8.19 -3.35
CA PRO A 149 20.23 9.36 -3.60
C PRO A 149 21.13 10.52 -4.07
N GLN A 150 20.73 11.18 -5.16
CA GLN A 150 21.35 12.44 -5.59
C GLN A 150 20.90 13.60 -4.71
#